data_AF-A0A452XDG8-F1
#
_entry.id   AF-A0A452XDG8-F1
#
_cell.length_a   1.000
_cell.length_b   1.000
_cell.length_c   1.000
_cell.angle_alpha   90.00
_cell.angle_beta   90.00
_cell.angle_gamma   90.00
#
_symmetry.space_group_name_H-M   'P 1'
#
loop_
_entity.id
_entity.type
_entity.pdbx_description
1 polymer ?
#
loop_
_entity_poly.entity_id
_entity_poly.type
_entity_poly.pdbx_seq_one_letter_code
_entity_poly.pdbx_strand_id
1 'polypeptide(L)' 'YWVALHRERNELPFGRDSHLLAVRVAADGKIVEEMRGPKKVRPTEIMERDDGKLYLGSVELPYVGVVKRK' A
#
# COMPACT_ATOMS: atom_id res chain seq x y z
N TYR A 1 8.04 -9.65 -0.56
CA TYR A 1 6.69 -9.62 0.04
C TYR A 1 6.21 -8.18 0.11
N TRP A 2 4.92 -7.95 0.40
CA TRP A 2 4.37 -6.61 0.54
C TRP A 2 4.32 -6.17 1.99
N VAL A 3 4.50 -4.87 2.22
CA VAL A 3 4.40 -4.24 3.53
C VAL A 3 3.41 -3.09 3.42
N ALA A 4 2.29 -3.17 4.13
CA ALA A 4 1.34 -2.06 4.24
C ALA A 4 1.89 -0.99 5.18
N LEU A 5 1.71 0.27 4.81
CA LEU A 5 2.15 1.42 5.57
C LEU A 5 0.93 2.20 6.04
N HIS A 6 0.73 2.19 7.35
CA HIS A 6 -0.32 2.97 7.98
C HIS A 6 0.17 4.41 8.20
N ARG A 7 0.29 5.17 7.10
CA ARG A 7 0.78 6.56 7.04
C ARG A 7 2.28 6.66 7.32
N GLU A 8 3.00 7.26 6.40
CA GLU A 8 4.44 7.49 6.56
C GLU A 8 4.64 8.65 7.57
N ARG A 9 5.47 8.42 8.60
CA ARG A 9 5.68 9.36 9.73
C ARG A 9 6.52 10.58 9.33
N ASN A 10 7.30 10.49 8.25
CA ASN A 10 8.32 11.45 7.83
C ASN A 10 8.03 12.12 6.47
N GLU A 11 6.83 11.99 5.88
CA GLU A 11 6.48 12.54 4.57
C GLU A 11 6.24 14.05 4.73
N LEU A 12 7.34 14.79 4.84
CA LEU A 12 7.39 16.23 4.80
C LEU A 12 8.18 16.67 3.55
N PRO A 13 7.64 17.57 2.72
CA PRO A 13 6.31 18.16 2.81
C PRO A 13 5.25 17.21 2.26
N PHE A 14 4.08 17.18 2.91
CA PHE A 14 2.94 16.39 2.45
C PHE A 14 2.62 16.73 0.99
N GLY A 15 2.85 15.79 0.07
CA GLY A 15 2.42 15.92 -1.32
C GLY A 15 0.94 16.27 -1.41
N ARG A 16 0.53 16.94 -2.51
CA ARG A 16 -0.77 17.62 -2.57
C ARG A 16 -1.95 16.70 -2.29
N ASP A 17 -1.96 15.43 -2.72
CA ASP A 17 -3.10 14.53 -2.48
C ASP A 17 -2.80 13.02 -2.31
N SER A 18 -1.54 12.58 -2.36
CA SER A 18 -1.18 11.17 -2.23
C SER A 18 -0.09 10.91 -1.19
N HIS A 19 -0.07 9.68 -0.67
CA HIS A 19 0.96 9.16 0.24
C HIS A 19 1.31 7.71 -0.11
N LEU A 20 2.41 7.21 0.45
CA LEU A 20 2.84 5.81 0.29
C LEU A 20 1.93 4.88 1.10
N LEU A 21 1.29 3.93 0.40
CA LEU A 21 0.35 2.95 0.98
C LEU A 21 1.03 1.64 1.32
N ALA A 22 1.93 1.18 0.45
CA ALA A 22 2.63 -0.08 0.63
C ALA A 22 3.92 -0.10 -0.19
N VAL A 23 4.85 -0.96 0.20
CA VAL A 23 6.07 -1.24 -0.56
C VAL A 23 6.23 -2.74 -0.79
N ARG A 24 6.79 -3.11 -1.94
CA ARG A 24 7.25 -4.48 -2.20
C ARG A 24 8.72 -4.56 -1.86
N VAL A 25 9.04 -5.48 -0.97
CA VAL A 25 10.41 -5.75 -0.52
C VAL A 25 10.89 -7.05 -1.16
N ALA A 26 12.03 -6.99 -1.85
CA ALA A 26 12.70 -8.16 -2.41
C ALA A 26 13.37 -9.00 -1.31
N ALA A 27 13.87 -10.19 -1.67
CA ALA A 27 14.53 -11.08 -0.73
C ALA A 27 15.80 -10.47 -0.10
N ASP A 28 16.45 -9.52 -0.80
CA ASP A 28 17.62 -8.78 -0.30
C ASP A 28 17.26 -7.56 0.56
N GLY A 29 15.98 -7.38 0.89
CA GLY A 29 15.50 -6.27 1.71
C GLY A 29 15.32 -4.95 0.95
N LYS A 30 15.62 -4.90 -0.35
CA LYS A 30 15.43 -3.67 -1.13
C LYS A 30 13.96 -3.46 -1.49
N ILE A 31 13.54 -2.19 -1.47
CA ILE A 31 12.25 -1.78 -2.02
C ILE A 31 12.36 -1.87 -3.54
N VAL A 32 11.49 -2.67 -4.16
CA VAL A 32 11.45 -2.89 -5.62
C VAL A 32 10.17 -2.33 -6.25
N GLU A 33 9.16 -2.01 -5.45
CA GLU A 33 7.91 -1.42 -5.93
C GLU A 33 7.29 -0.54 -4.84
N GLU A 34 6.69 0.58 -5.24
CA GLU A 34 5.94 1.47 -4.37
C GLU A 34 4.49 1.55 -4.83
N MET A 35 3.56 1.43 -3.88
CA MET A 35 2.15 1.73 -4.10
C MET A 35 1.81 3.05 -3.42
N ARG A 36 1.40 4.04 -4.21
CA ARG A 36 0.90 5.32 -3.72
C ARG A 36 -0.60 5.45 -3.97
N GLY A 37 -1.28 6.19 -3.12
CA GLY A 37 -2.70 6.46 -3.28
C GLY A 37 -3.19 7.62 -2.43
N PRO A 38 -4.50 7.91 -2.44
CA PRO A 38 -5.07 9.06 -1.74
C PRO A 38 -4.85 9.00 -0.22
N LYS A 39 -4.69 10.16 0.43
CA LYS A 39 -4.52 10.26 1.90
C LYS A 39 -5.66 9.63 2.73
N LYS A 40 -6.83 9.46 2.13
CA LYS A 40 -8.00 8.82 2.76
C LYS A 40 -7.88 7.29 2.83
N VAL A 41 -6.98 6.70 2.05
CA VAL A 41 -6.76 5.26 2.01
C VAL A 41 -5.66 4.90 3.00
N ARG A 42 -5.99 4.06 3.98
CA ARG A 42 -5.07 3.58 5.02
C ARG A 42 -5.19 2.06 5.14
N PRO A 43 -4.41 1.30 4.36
CA PRO A 43 -4.43 -0.15 4.47
C PRO A 43 -3.71 -0.57 5.75
N THR A 44 -4.28 -1.54 6.44
CA THR A 44 -3.66 -2.25 7.56
C THR A 44 -2.98 -3.53 7.06
N GLU A 45 -3.50 -4.12 5.99
CA GLU A 45 -2.98 -5.34 5.39
C GLU A 45 -2.97 -5.22 3.86
N ILE A 46 -1.99 -5.87 3.24
CA ILE A 46 -1.89 -6.02 1.79
C ILE A 46 -1.50 -7.46 1.43
N MET A 47 -2.17 -8.02 0.43
CA MET A 47 -1.87 -9.36 -0.07
C MET A 47 -1.96 -9.44 -1.59
N GLU A 48 -0.91 -9.97 -2.20
CA GLU A 48 -0.89 -10.37 -3.62
C GLU A 48 -1.42 -11.79 -3.75
N ARG A 49 -2.36 -12.01 -4.67
CA ARG A 49 -2.93 -13.33 -4.96
C ARG A 49 -2.49 -13.78 -6.36
N ASP A 50 -2.62 -15.07 -6.64
CA ASP A 50 -2.23 -15.70 -7.91
C ASP A 50 -3.00 -15.15 -9.13
N ASP A 51 -4.11 -14.45 -8.88
CA ASP A 51 -4.89 -13.76 -9.92
C ASP A 51 -4.26 -12.41 -10.36
N GLY A 52 -3.07 -12.08 -9.85
CA GLY A 52 -2.33 -10.86 -10.16
C GLY A 52 -2.94 -9.59 -9.56
N LYS A 53 -3.83 -9.72 -8.58
CA LYS A 53 -4.43 -8.58 -7.88
C LYS A 53 -3.86 -8.41 -6.48
N LEU A 54 -3.90 -7.16 -6.03
CA LEU A 54 -3.57 -6.74 -4.68
C LEU A 54 -4.87 -6.47 -3.92
N TYR A 55 -4.99 -7.12 -2.77
CA TYR A 55 -6.10 -6.99 -1.83
C TYR A 55 -5.63 -6.14 -0.65
N LEU A 56 -6.38 -5.09 -0.34
CA LEU A 56 -6.06 -4.11 0.68
C LEU A 56 -7.15 -4.18 1.77
N GLY A 57 -6.77 -4.65 2.95
CA GLY A 57 -7.61 -4.65 4.14
C GLY A 57 -7.40 -3.37 4.93
N SER A 58 -8.47 -2.77 5.46
CA SER A 58 -8.39 -1.64 6.38
C SER A 58 -9.34 -1.87 7.54
N VAL A 59 -8.85 -1.66 8.77
CA VAL A 59 -9.71 -1.72 9.96
C VAL A 59 -10.72 -0.55 10.01
N GLU A 60 -10.52 0.49 9.20
CA GLU A 60 -11.40 1.65 9.12
C GLU A 60 -12.57 1.45 8.14
N LEU A 61 -12.54 0.43 7.27
CA LEU A 61 -13.50 0.27 6.17
C LEU A 61 -14.22 -1.07 6.23
N PRO A 62 -15.53 -1.13 5.93
CA PRO A 62 -16.29 -2.37 5.92
C PRO A 62 -16.13 -3.17 4.61
N TYR A 63 -15.11 -2.86 3.81
CA TYR A 63 -14.88 -3.49 2.50
C TYR A 63 -13.38 -3.63 2.21
N VAL A 64 -13.07 -4.54 1.29
CA VAL A 64 -11.71 -4.79 0.80
C VAL A 64 -11.45 -3.99 -0.47
N GLY A 65 -10.32 -3.27 -0.51
CA GLY A 65 -9.84 -2.63 -1.74
C GLY A 65 -9.18 -3.65 -2.65
N VAL A 66 -9.48 -3.64 -3.94
CA VAL A 66 -8.87 -4.56 -4.92
C VAL A 66 -8.27 -3.74 -6.06
N VAL A 67 -6.99 -3.94 -6.33
CA VAL A 67 -6.26 -3.24 -7.39
C VAL A 67 -5.59 -4.26 -8.30
N LYS A 68 -5.76 -4.09 -9.62
CA LYS A 68 -5.03 -4.90 -10.61
C LYS A 68 -3.62 -4.35 -10.78
N ARG A 69 -2.61 -5.21 -10.67
CA ARG A 69 -1.23 -4.84 -10.96
C ARG A 69 -1.08 -4.58 -12.47
N LYS A 70 -0.46 -3.47 -12.84
CA LYS A 70 -0.14 -3.15 -14.24
C LYS A 70 1.11 -3.88 -14.69
#